data_AF-A0A9D7LK55-F1
#
_entry.id   AF-A0A9D7LK55-F1
#
_cell.length_a   1.000
_cell.length_b   1.000
_cell.length_c   1.000
_cell.angle_alpha   90.00
_cell.angle_beta   90.00
_cell.angle_gamma   90.00
#
_symmetry.space_group_name_H-M   'P 1'
#
loop_
_entity.id
_entity.type
_entity.pdbx_description
1 polymer ?
#
loop_
_entity_poly.entity_id
_entity_poly.type
_entity_poly.pdbx_seq_one_letter_code
_entity_poly.pdbx_strand_id
1 'polypeptide(L)'
;MGTPIAASDLTWLLMDRPTNLMHVHGLLTFDRTPDWDEVRAAVFERVVSKYRVLSQAPVRKRRRWTWEDDVDFSLDRHVFRVELADGLHETLRRLHVLAVLLSPSTDLTRSGICS
;
A
#
# COMPACT_ATOMS: atom_id res chain seq x y z
N MET A 1 -11.09 9.71 -16.69
CA MET A 1 -11.81 8.44 -16.91
C MET A 1 -10.98 7.32 -16.31
N GLY A 2 -11.60 6.37 -15.61
CA GLY A 2 -10.88 5.24 -15.00
C GLY A 2 -10.36 4.25 -16.03
N THR A 3 -9.27 3.55 -15.71
CA THR A 3 -8.65 2.54 -16.55
C THR A 3 -9.09 1.14 -16.10
N PRO A 4 -9.47 0.21 -16.99
CA PRO A 4 -9.79 -1.17 -16.59
C PRO A 4 -8.63 -1.84 -15.84
N ILE A 5 -8.96 -2.58 -14.78
CA ILE A 5 -7.96 -3.37 -14.03
C ILE A 5 -7.58 -4.60 -14.86
N ALA A 6 -6.27 -4.89 -14.96
CA ALA A 6 -5.77 -6.07 -15.65
C ALA A 6 -6.22 -7.36 -14.94
N ALA A 7 -6.34 -8.47 -15.68
CA ALA A 7 -6.84 -9.72 -15.13
C ALA A 7 -5.99 -10.24 -13.96
N SER A 8 -4.66 -10.12 -14.05
CA SER A 8 -3.73 -10.48 -12.96
C SER A 8 -4.05 -9.70 -11.68
N ASP A 9 -4.11 -8.37 -11.76
CA ASP A 9 -4.31 -7.50 -10.60
C ASP A 9 -5.71 -7.72 -10.01
N LEU A 10 -6.70 -7.97 -10.87
CA LEU A 10 -8.06 -8.28 -10.44
C LEU A 10 -8.14 -9.62 -9.69
N THR A 11 -7.39 -10.64 -10.12
CA THR A 11 -7.30 -11.90 -9.36
C THR A 11 -6.74 -11.66 -7.96
N TRP A 12 -5.68 -10.87 -7.83
CA TRP A 12 -5.11 -10.51 -6.52
C TRP A 12 -6.12 -9.76 -5.65
N LEU A 13 -6.76 -8.72 -6.20
CA LEU A 13 -7.78 -7.92 -5.51
C LEU A 13 -8.96 -8.75 -5.00
N LEU A 14 -9.46 -9.70 -5.80
CA LEU A 14 -10.62 -10.53 -5.43
C LEU A 14 -10.25 -11.71 -4.51
N MET A 15 -8.96 -12.02 -4.39
CA MET A 15 -8.46 -13.05 -3.49
C MET A 15 -8.05 -12.52 -2.12
N ASP A 16 -7.78 -11.21 -2.00
CA ASP A 16 -7.36 -10.56 -0.77
C ASP A 16 -8.47 -10.64 0.30
N ARG A 17 -8.14 -11.32 1.41
CA ARG A 17 -9.03 -11.55 2.55
C ARG A 17 -8.19 -11.58 3.82
N PRO A 18 -8.78 -11.33 5.01
CA PRO A 18 -8.04 -11.41 6.27
C PRO A 18 -7.32 -12.76 6.50
N THR A 19 -7.82 -13.84 5.92
CA THR A 19 -7.24 -15.19 5.98
C THR A 19 -6.34 -15.55 4.79
N ASN A 20 -6.26 -14.69 3.78
CA ASN A 20 -5.48 -14.87 2.57
C ASN A 20 -4.98 -13.50 2.06
N LEU A 21 -3.95 -12.97 2.71
CA LEU A 21 -3.39 -11.67 2.40
C LEU A 21 -2.60 -11.73 1.09
N MET A 22 -3.02 -10.95 0.09
CA MET A 22 -2.39 -10.88 -1.22
C MET A 22 -1.39 -9.71 -1.25
N HIS A 23 -0.59 -9.56 -0.19
CA HIS A 23 0.40 -8.49 -0.05
C HIS A 23 1.81 -9.01 -0.28
N VAL A 24 2.63 -8.21 -0.96
CA VAL A 24 4.07 -8.45 -1.10
C VAL A 24 4.80 -7.41 -0.25
N HIS A 25 5.76 -7.88 0.53
CA HIS A 25 6.57 -7.04 1.40
C HIS A 25 8.06 -7.19 1.09
N GLY A 26 8.80 -6.10 1.21
CA GLY A 26 10.26 -6.08 1.11
C GLY A 26 10.86 -5.46 2.37
N LEU A 27 12.05 -5.94 2.74
CA LEU A 27 12.88 -5.34 3.79
C LEU A 27 14.16 -4.83 3.16
N LEU A 28 14.50 -3.57 3.43
CA LEU A 28 15.70 -2.91 2.95
C LEU A 28 16.55 -2.50 4.15
N THR A 29 17.86 -2.76 4.07
CA THR A 29 18.84 -2.33 5.06
C THR A 29 19.75 -1.28 4.44
N PHE A 30 20.13 -0.26 5.21
CA PHE A 30 21.01 0.81 4.78
C PHE A 30 22.21 0.91 5.72
N ASP A 31 23.37 1.28 5.19
CA ASP A 31 24.60 1.43 5.99
C ASP A 31 24.52 2.60 6.99
N ARG A 32 23.60 3.55 6.74
CA ARG A 32 23.32 4.70 7.59
C ARG A 32 21.84 5.04 7.55
N THR A 33 21.34 5.72 8.58
CA THR A 33 19.98 6.27 8.58
C THR A 33 19.86 7.32 7.47
N PRO A 34 18.97 7.13 6.48
CA PRO A 34 18.77 8.11 5.42
C PRO A 34 18.04 9.34 5.97
N ASP A 35 18.22 10.47 5.30
CA ASP A 35 17.41 11.65 5.56
C ASP A 35 15.94 11.37 5.19
N TRP A 36 15.02 11.82 6.04
CA TRP A 36 13.61 11.48 5.89
C TRP A 36 12.96 12.19 4.69
N ASP A 37 13.32 13.44 4.45
CA ASP A 37 12.77 14.22 3.34
C ASP A 37 13.30 13.67 2.00
N GLU A 38 14.57 13.26 1.97
CA GLU A 38 15.16 12.56 0.81
C GLU A 38 14.43 11.24 0.50
N VAL A 39 14.11 10.43 1.52
CA VAL A 39 13.35 9.18 1.33
C VAL A 39 11.98 9.45 0.75
N ARG A 40 11.25 10.43 1.32
CA ARG A 40 9.91 10.80 0.84
C ARG A 40 9.94 11.26 -0.61
N ALA A 41 10.89 12.13 -0.96
CA ALA A 41 11.07 12.61 -2.32
C ALA A 41 11.37 11.42 -3.26
N ALA A 42 12.30 10.55 -2.89
CA ALA A 42 12.66 9.39 -3.70
C ALA A 42 11.48 8.42 -3.92
N VAL A 43 10.66 8.16 -2.89
CA VAL A 43 9.46 7.31 -3.04
C VAL A 43 8.46 7.97 -3.99
N PHE A 44 8.19 9.26 -3.84
CA PHE A 44 7.26 9.95 -4.72
C PHE A 44 7.75 9.94 -6.17
N GLU A 45 9.00 10.35 -6.41
CA GLU A 45 9.55 10.50 -7.76
C GLU A 45 9.77 9.16 -8.45
N ARG A 46 10.37 8.18 -7.77
CA ARG A 46 10.82 6.94 -8.41
C ARG A 46 9.78 5.82 -8.40
N VAL A 47 8.83 5.90 -7.47
CA VAL A 47 7.83 4.84 -7.27
C VAL A 47 6.44 5.36 -7.63
N VAL A 48 5.89 6.34 -6.92
CA VAL A 48 4.51 6.80 -7.14
C VAL A 48 4.33 7.41 -8.53
N SER A 49 5.22 8.32 -8.93
CA SER A 49 5.12 8.99 -10.24
C SER A 49 5.32 8.03 -11.42
N LYS A 50 6.15 6.99 -11.22
CA LYS A 50 6.45 5.98 -12.23
C LYS A 50 5.31 4.96 -12.38
N TYR A 51 4.69 4.58 -11.27
CA TYR A 51 3.64 3.57 -11.21
C TYR A 51 2.33 4.21 -10.76
N ARG A 52 1.63 4.85 -11.71
CA ARG A 52 0.37 5.59 -11.47
C ARG A 52 -0.65 4.82 -10.64
N VAL A 53 -0.70 3.49 -10.74
CA VAL A 53 -1.63 2.66 -9.95
C VAL A 53 -1.48 2.86 -8.44
N LEU A 54 -0.31 3.29 -7.96
CA LEU A 54 -0.04 3.57 -6.54
C LEU A 54 -0.64 4.88 -6.04
N SER A 55 -1.14 5.73 -6.93
CA SER A 55 -1.95 6.92 -6.60
C SER A 55 -3.41 6.75 -7.06
N GLN A 56 -3.87 5.51 -7.20
CA GLN A 56 -5.20 5.15 -7.65
C GLN A 56 -5.89 4.20 -6.66
N ALA A 57 -7.22 4.21 -6.67
CA ALA A 57 -8.04 3.26 -5.94
C ALA A 57 -8.81 2.35 -6.92
N PRO A 58 -9.02 1.07 -6.57
CA PRO A 58 -9.88 0.19 -7.34
C PRO A 58 -11.34 0.53 -7.04
N VAL A 59 -12.11 0.89 -8.07
CA VAL A 59 -13.53 1.24 -7.95
C VAL A 59 -14.37 0.26 -8.75
N ARG A 60 -15.39 -0.32 -8.10
CA ARG A 60 -16.37 -1.18 -8.78
C ARG A 60 -17.53 -0.34 -9.33
N LYS A 61 -17.59 -0.21 -10.65
CA LYS A 61 -18.73 0.40 -11.35
C LYS A 61 -19.54 -0.70 -12.04
N ARG A 62 -20.75 -0.96 -11.52
CA ARG A 62 -21.62 -2.07 -11.94
C ARG A 62 -20.91 -3.43 -11.79
N ARG A 63 -20.50 -4.04 -12.91
CA ARG A 63 -19.82 -5.35 -12.99
C ARG A 63 -18.35 -5.23 -13.42
N ARG A 64 -17.80 -4.02 -13.51
CA ARG A 64 -16.41 -3.79 -13.93
C ARG A 64 -15.64 -3.09 -12.83
N TRP A 65 -14.38 -3.48 -12.70
CA TRP A 65 -13.41 -2.83 -11.84
C TRP A 65 -12.52 -1.92 -12.68
N THR A 66 -12.30 -0.70 -12.20
CA THR A 66 -11.43 0.29 -12.83
C THR A 66 -10.53 0.93 -11.79
N TRP A 67 -9.28 1.17 -12.17
CA TRP A 67 -8.39 2.08 -11.45
C TRP A 67 -8.85 3.52 -11.68
N GLU A 68 -9.07 4.25 -10.60
CA GLU A 68 -9.44 5.68 -10.61
C GLU A 68 -8.46 6.47 -9.76
N ASP A 69 -8.10 7.67 -10.21
CA ASP A 69 -7.19 8.55 -9.48
C ASP A 69 -7.77 8.90 -8.10
N ASP A 70 -6.95 8.75 -7.05
CA ASP A 70 -7.27 9.27 -5.73
C ASP A 70 -7.05 10.79 -5.76
N VAL A 71 -8.14 11.55 -5.87
CA VAL A 71 -8.11 13.02 -5.97
C VAL A 71 -7.51 13.67 -4.72
N ASP A 72 -7.58 12.98 -3.58
CA ASP A 72 -7.06 13.46 -2.32
C ASP A 72 -5.72 12.81 -1.99
N PHE A 73 -5.05 12.15 -2.95
CA PHE A 73 -3.81 11.39 -2.73
C PHE A 73 -2.80 12.18 -1.88
N SER A 74 -2.31 11.56 -0.82
CA SER A 74 -1.29 12.13 0.05
C SER A 74 -0.27 11.08 0.42
N LEU A 75 1.00 11.39 0.17
CA LEU A 75 2.12 10.53 0.52
C LEU A 75 2.18 10.23 2.03
N ASP A 76 1.70 11.16 2.86
CA ASP A 76 1.64 10.99 4.33
C ASP A 76 0.74 9.86 4.79
N ARG A 77 -0.23 9.45 3.96
CA ARG A 77 -1.10 8.30 4.24
C ARG A 77 -0.45 6.96 3.90
N HIS A 78 0.69 6.97 3.21
CA HIS A 78 1.32 5.76 2.68
C HIS A 78 2.75 5.57 3.18
N VAL A 79 3.43 6.65 3.58
CA VAL A 79 4.84 6.63 3.98
C VAL A 79 4.97 7.13 5.41
N PHE A 80 5.23 6.20 6.34
CA PHE A 80 5.32 6.47 7.77
C PHE A 80 6.74 6.28 8.27
N ARG A 81 7.17 7.14 9.18
CA ARG A 81 8.38 6.96 9.96
C ARG A 81 7.99 6.39 11.32
N VAL A 82 8.58 5.26 11.67
CA VAL A 82 8.42 4.65 12.99
C VAL A 82 9.80 4.48 13.60
N GLU A 83 9.96 4.94 14.83
CA GLU A 83 11.16 4.72 15.62
C GLU A 83 10.95 3.46 16.45
N LEU A 84 11.88 2.51 16.32
CA LEU A 84 11.83 1.26 17.05
C LEU A 84 12.53 1.42 18.40
N ALA A 85 11.98 0.78 19.44
CA ALA A 85 12.59 0.77 20.76
C ALA A 85 13.96 0.10 20.77
N ASP A 86 14.16 -0.91 19.90
CA ASP A 86 15.43 -1.58 19.66
C ASP A 86 15.49 -2.14 18.23
N GLY A 87 16.69 -2.56 17.81
CA GLY A 87 16.94 -3.18 16.50
C GLY A 87 16.78 -4.71 16.48
N LEU A 88 16.13 -5.31 17.47
CA LEU A 88 16.00 -6.76 17.55
C LEU A 88 15.01 -7.27 16.49
N HIS A 89 15.29 -8.47 15.96
CA HIS A 89 14.47 -9.10 14.92
C HIS A 89 12.99 -9.24 15.31
N GLU A 90 12.70 -9.51 16.59
CA GLU A 90 11.34 -9.61 17.10
C GLU A 90 10.58 -8.28 17.08
N THR A 91 11.27 -7.17 17.34
CA THR A 91 10.68 -5.82 17.28
C THR A 91 10.31 -5.46 15.84
N LEU A 92 11.18 -5.79 14.88
CA LEU A 92 10.90 -5.65 13.44
C LEU A 92 9.73 -6.54 12.99
N ARG A 93 9.68 -7.79 13.44
CA ARG A 93 8.59 -8.74 13.12
C ARG A 93 7.24 -8.23 13.65
N ARG A 94 7.20 -7.70 14.88
CA ARG A 94 5.98 -7.12 15.46
C ARG A 94 5.52 -5.89 14.70
N LEU A 95 6.44 -5.00 14.33
CA LEU A 95 6.09 -3.82 13.54
C LEU A 95 5.53 -4.23 12.16
N HIS A 96 6.15 -5.21 11.51
CA HIS A 96 5.68 -5.73 10.23
C HIS A 96 4.23 -6.23 10.32
N VAL A 97 3.90 -7.03 11.35
CA VAL A 97 2.52 -7.49 11.59
C VAL A 97 1.57 -6.32 11.83
N LEU A 98 1.98 -5.32 12.62
CA LEU A 98 1.15 -4.15 12.88
C LEU A 98 0.89 -3.34 11.60
N ALA A 99 1.92 -3.11 10.77
CA ALA A 99 1.79 -2.42 9.50
C ALA A 99 0.84 -3.14 8.53
N VAL A 100 0.88 -4.48 8.51
CA VAL A 100 -0.07 -5.29 7.75
C VAL A 100 -1.50 -5.10 8.26
N LEU A 101 -1.70 -5.11 9.58
CA LEU A 101 -3.03 -4.93 10.18
C LEU A 101 -3.61 -3.52 9.99
N LEU A 102 -2.75 -2.51 9.85
CA LEU A 102 -3.13 -1.12 9.61
C LEU A 102 -3.26 -0.77 8.12
N SER A 103 -3.01 -1.72 7.22
CA SER A 103 -3.17 -1.52 5.78
C SER A 103 -4.65 -1.26 5.44
N PRO A 104 -4.98 -0.31 4.55
CA PRO A 104 -6.37 0.02 4.23
C PRO A 104 -7.21 -1.16 3.67
N SER A 105 -6.58 -2.25 3.22
CA SER A 105 -7.26 -3.49 2.83
C SER A 105 -7.90 -4.27 3.99
N THR A 106 -7.47 -4.05 5.24
CA THR A 106 -8.15 -4.61 6.43
C THR A 106 -9.35 -3.76 6.87
N ASP A 107 -9.45 -2.50 6.43
CA ASP A 107 -10.63 -1.63 6.60
C ASP A 107 -11.67 -1.91 5.50
N LEU A 108 -12.26 -3.11 5.56
CA LEU A 108 -13.28 -3.61 4.63
C LEU A 108 -14.55 -2.75 4.59
N THR A 109 -14.71 -1.83 5.53
CA THR A 109 -15.85 -0.91 5.64
C THR A 109 -15.75 0.31 4.70
N ARG A 110 -14.55 0.72 4.30
CA ARG A 110 -14.36 1.91 3.45
C ARG A 110 -14.31 1.63 1.94
N SER A 111 -13.93 0.41 1.54
CA SER A 111 -13.61 0.17 0.13
C SER A 111 -14.78 -0.26 -0.75
N GLY A 112 -15.99 -0.48 -0.20
CA GLY A 112 -17.14 -0.98 -0.98
C GLY A 112 -16.88 -2.32 -1.70
N ILE A 113 -15.83 -3.04 -1.27
CA ILE A 113 -15.39 -4.31 -1.85
C ILE A 113 -16.32 -5.45 -1.40
N CYS A 114 -16.88 -5.36 -0.19
CA CYS A 114 -17.91 -6.26 0.31
C CYS A 114 -19.30 -5.62 0.22
N SER A 115 -20.03 -5.97 -0.84
CA SER A 115 -21.49 -5.93 -0.90
C SER A 115 -21.97 -7.05 -1.81
#